data_AF-W2MW07-F1
#
_entry.id   AF-W2MW07-F1
#
_cell.length_a   1.000
_cell.length_b   1.000
_cell.length_c   1.000
_cell.angle_alpha   90.00
_cell.angle_beta   90.00
_cell.angle_gamma   90.00
#
_symmetry.space_group_name_H-M   'P 1'
#
loop_
_entity.id
_entity.type
_entity.pdbx_description
1 polymer ?
#
loop_
_entity_poly.entity_id
_entity_poly.type
_entity_poly.pdbx_seq_one_letter_code
_entity_poly.pdbx_strand_id
1 'polypeptide(L)'
;MSPQRLLCSVDCVQRALPVTGMKHVAALINAYLLPRTLDAAIFRQLNRVRKRFSYLPCADVCIRFAEDTKNMRLMRWLHTKYGLEVWDPDRSMHTAVEMGSCEVVAMLVKKCINRTRNDALHWAVFHQHAEIVQVLVQHALPFEIEEELKNAVYNERWNVVPLLAENASQYTHEALKVAIAVNGSEKIAGLLWEGFRSLVDNADPYFLPATLKQAIWAGSTNLVIMIADKINSQRGDMALIDMDGALDVAIDCGKWDLGKLLIHRCSPLRLESAILFAVEEARWDVVLLILARLRNNAMILGSNSEVVLVEAVRQL
;
A
#
# COMPACT_ATOMS: atom_id res chain seq x y z
N MET A 1 -34.38 -46.89 3.77
CA MET A 1 -34.94 -47.04 2.41
C MET A 1 -36.45 -46.87 2.48
N SER A 2 -36.96 -45.79 1.90
CA SER A 2 -38.38 -45.64 1.53
C SER A 2 -38.44 -44.65 0.36
N PRO A 3 -38.77 -45.11 -0.87
CA PRO A 3 -38.86 -44.24 -2.04
C PRO A 3 -40.29 -43.74 -2.14
N GLN A 4 -40.56 -42.53 -1.65
CA GLN A 4 -41.84 -41.89 -1.93
C GLN A 4 -41.65 -40.45 -2.44
N ARG A 5 -41.79 -40.38 -3.76
CA ARG A 5 -42.57 -39.36 -4.50
C ARG A 5 -41.85 -38.06 -4.86
N LEU A 6 -40.99 -38.18 -5.88
CA LEU A 6 -40.77 -37.21 -6.96
C LEU A 6 -42.07 -36.95 -7.79
N LEU A 7 -43.21 -36.67 -7.14
CA LEU A 7 -44.52 -36.55 -7.80
C LEU A 7 -44.84 -35.16 -8.37
N CYS A 8 -43.92 -34.20 -8.34
CA CYS A 8 -44.25 -32.80 -8.66
C CYS A 8 -43.74 -32.29 -10.02
N SER A 9 -43.26 -33.14 -10.93
CA SER A 9 -42.80 -32.69 -12.28
C SER A 9 -43.67 -33.15 -13.45
N VAL A 10 -44.30 -34.32 -13.38
CA VAL A 10 -45.11 -34.86 -14.49
C VAL A 10 -46.47 -34.17 -14.58
N ASP A 11 -47.08 -33.82 -13.44
CA ASP A 11 -48.42 -33.23 -13.37
C ASP A 11 -48.51 -31.80 -13.92
N CYS A 12 -47.42 -31.03 -13.88
CA CYS A 12 -47.42 -29.64 -14.33
C CYS A 12 -47.56 -29.52 -15.86
N VAL A 13 -46.96 -30.44 -16.61
CA VAL A 13 -47.02 -30.46 -18.09
C VAL A 13 -48.30 -31.16 -18.56
N GLN A 14 -48.73 -32.22 -17.88
CA GLN A 14 -49.97 -32.93 -18.20
C GLN A 14 -51.23 -32.06 -18.01
N ARG A 15 -51.22 -31.12 -17.06
CA ARG A 15 -52.35 -30.19 -16.86
C ARG A 15 -52.39 -29.03 -17.87
N ALA A 16 -51.25 -28.64 -18.44
CA ALA A 16 -51.18 -27.52 -19.39
C ALA A 16 -51.40 -27.97 -20.85
N LEU A 17 -51.05 -29.21 -21.19
CA LEU A 17 -51.18 -29.77 -22.52
C LEU A 17 -51.61 -31.25 -22.40
N PRO A 18 -52.87 -31.60 -22.74
CA PRO A 18 -53.36 -32.98 -22.63
C PRO A 18 -52.82 -33.81 -23.80
N VAL A 19 -51.52 -34.13 -23.81
CA VAL A 19 -50.88 -34.84 -24.92
C VAL A 19 -50.67 -36.31 -24.56
N THR A 20 -51.77 -37.05 -24.55
CA THR A 20 -51.77 -38.53 -24.41
C THR A 20 -51.05 -39.22 -25.58
N GLY A 21 -50.92 -38.55 -26.73
CA GLY A 21 -50.30 -39.09 -27.96
C GLY A 21 -48.81 -38.82 -28.16
N MET A 22 -48.15 -37.96 -27.37
CA MET A 22 -46.75 -37.57 -27.60
C MET A 22 -45.87 -37.72 -26.35
N LYS A 23 -45.83 -38.93 -25.78
CA LYS A 23 -44.99 -39.24 -24.61
C LYS A 23 -43.51 -38.88 -24.84
N HIS A 24 -43.02 -39.03 -26.07
CA HIS A 24 -41.66 -38.67 -26.45
C HIS A 24 -41.44 -37.14 -26.50
N VAL A 25 -42.42 -36.34 -26.94
CA VAL A 25 -42.34 -34.87 -26.92
C VAL A 25 -42.44 -34.35 -25.49
N ALA A 26 -43.30 -34.91 -24.65
CA ALA A 26 -43.34 -34.56 -23.23
C ALA A 26 -42.04 -34.94 -22.50
N ALA A 27 -41.41 -36.07 -22.86
CA ALA A 27 -40.09 -36.44 -22.38
C ALA A 27 -38.98 -35.53 -22.93
N LEU A 28 -39.06 -35.10 -24.19
CA LEU A 28 -38.13 -34.16 -24.81
C LEU A 28 -38.25 -32.77 -24.18
N ILE A 29 -39.48 -32.28 -24.00
CA ILE A 29 -39.82 -31.04 -23.31
C ILE A 29 -39.37 -31.11 -21.86
N ASN A 30 -39.62 -32.20 -21.13
CA ASN A 30 -39.09 -32.36 -19.77
C ASN A 30 -37.56 -32.48 -19.76
N ALA A 31 -36.92 -33.10 -20.76
CA ALA A 31 -35.46 -33.15 -20.87
C ALA A 31 -34.83 -31.80 -21.26
N TYR A 32 -35.57 -30.93 -21.96
CA TYR A 32 -35.16 -29.57 -22.33
C TYR A 32 -35.58 -28.50 -21.30
N LEU A 33 -36.66 -28.72 -20.55
CA LEU A 33 -37.23 -27.79 -19.55
C LEU A 33 -36.88 -28.13 -18.11
N LEU A 34 -36.61 -29.40 -17.77
CA LEU A 34 -36.05 -29.77 -16.46
C LEU A 34 -34.52 -29.75 -16.61
N PRO A 35 -33.85 -28.74 -16.06
CA PRO A 35 -32.40 -28.65 -16.19
C PRO A 35 -31.77 -29.88 -15.52
N ARG A 36 -30.79 -30.53 -16.16
CA ARG A 36 -29.94 -31.52 -15.46
C ARG A 36 -28.95 -30.84 -14.51
N THR A 37 -28.54 -29.63 -14.89
CA THR A 37 -27.72 -28.71 -14.13
C THR A 37 -28.40 -27.35 -14.07
N LEU A 38 -28.07 -26.52 -13.11
CA LEU A 38 -28.67 -25.19 -13.00
C LEU A 38 -28.26 -24.22 -14.13
N ASP A 39 -27.40 -24.65 -15.06
CA ASP A 39 -26.62 -23.76 -15.91
C ASP A 39 -27.46 -22.94 -16.88
N ALA A 40 -28.38 -23.59 -17.60
CA ALA A 40 -29.27 -22.90 -18.53
C ALA A 40 -30.15 -21.84 -17.82
N ALA A 41 -30.55 -22.11 -16.56
CA ALA A 41 -31.33 -21.16 -15.78
C ALA A 41 -30.48 -19.96 -15.32
N ILE A 42 -29.20 -20.17 -15.05
CA ILE A 42 -28.23 -19.12 -14.70
C ILE A 42 -27.93 -18.24 -15.92
N PHE A 43 -27.56 -18.82 -17.07
CA PHE A 43 -27.27 -18.09 -18.30
C PHE A 43 -28.43 -17.21 -18.75
N ARG A 44 -29.66 -17.72 -18.63
CA ARG A 44 -30.87 -17.02 -19.06
C ARG A 44 -31.50 -16.15 -17.96
N GLN A 45 -30.80 -15.98 -16.82
CA GLN A 45 -31.25 -15.18 -15.67
C GLN A 45 -32.66 -15.55 -15.16
N LEU A 46 -33.05 -16.82 -15.29
CA LEU A 46 -34.38 -17.32 -14.96
C LEU A 46 -34.53 -17.52 -13.45
N ASN A 47 -34.66 -16.42 -12.70
CA ASN A 47 -34.68 -16.40 -11.23
C ASN A 47 -35.71 -17.34 -10.59
N ARG A 48 -36.90 -17.49 -11.21
CA ARG A 48 -37.95 -18.41 -10.73
C ARG A 48 -37.51 -19.87 -10.86
N VAL A 49 -36.90 -20.24 -11.98
CA VAL A 49 -36.35 -21.57 -12.25
C VAL A 49 -35.17 -21.86 -11.34
N ARG A 50 -34.25 -20.89 -11.17
CA ARG A 50 -33.12 -20.95 -10.24
C ARG A 50 -33.54 -21.27 -8.79
N LYS A 51 -34.60 -20.60 -8.30
CA LYS A 51 -35.16 -20.86 -6.97
C LYS A 51 -35.84 -22.22 -6.87
N ARG A 52 -36.61 -22.60 -7.89
CA ARG A 52 -37.38 -23.86 -7.92
C ARG A 52 -36.49 -25.10 -7.96
N PHE A 53 -35.41 -25.04 -8.72
CA PHE A 53 -34.52 -26.17 -8.98
C PHE A 53 -33.20 -26.06 -8.22
N SER A 54 -33.19 -25.35 -7.09
CA SER A 54 -31.98 -25.13 -6.31
C SER A 54 -31.34 -26.42 -5.79
N TYR A 55 -31.99 -27.56 -5.81
CA TYR A 55 -31.36 -28.83 -5.42
C TYR A 55 -30.42 -29.42 -6.49
N LEU A 56 -30.42 -28.90 -7.72
CA LEU A 56 -29.60 -29.43 -8.81
C LEU A 56 -28.12 -28.99 -8.71
N PRO A 57 -27.18 -29.81 -9.20
CA PRO A 57 -25.78 -29.41 -9.29
C PRO A 57 -25.59 -28.25 -10.28
N CYS A 58 -24.53 -27.49 -10.05
CA CYS A 58 -24.08 -26.41 -10.91
C CYS A 58 -22.73 -26.81 -11.50
N ALA A 59 -22.55 -26.69 -12.81
CA ALA A 59 -21.25 -26.94 -13.42
C ALA A 59 -20.32 -25.73 -13.23
N ASP A 60 -19.01 -25.96 -13.35
CA ASP A 60 -17.96 -24.93 -13.44
C ASP A 60 -18.33 -23.80 -14.43
N VAL A 61 -19.04 -24.12 -15.51
CA VAL A 61 -19.44 -23.14 -16.54
C VAL A 61 -20.27 -21.97 -15.98
N CYS A 62 -21.07 -22.20 -14.93
CA CYS A 62 -21.84 -21.13 -14.29
C CYS A 62 -21.02 -20.19 -13.44
N ILE A 63 -19.96 -20.74 -12.85
CA ILE A 63 -19.00 -19.98 -12.06
C ILE A 63 -18.25 -19.05 -13.00
N ARG A 64 -17.72 -19.60 -14.10
CA ARG A 64 -17.10 -18.83 -15.17
C ARG A 64 -18.02 -17.75 -15.70
N PHE A 65 -19.29 -18.06 -15.94
CA PHE A 65 -20.26 -17.05 -16.35
C PHE A 65 -20.44 -15.94 -15.31
N ALA A 66 -20.51 -16.28 -14.02
CA ALA A 66 -20.65 -15.29 -12.96
C ALA A 66 -19.41 -14.38 -12.83
N GLU A 67 -18.21 -14.95 -13.04
CA GLU A 67 -16.93 -14.23 -13.09
C GLU A 67 -16.85 -13.31 -14.32
N ASP A 68 -17.07 -13.87 -15.51
CA ASP A 68 -17.01 -13.15 -16.80
C ASP A 68 -18.03 -12.00 -16.85
N THR A 69 -19.20 -12.19 -16.24
CA THR A 69 -20.24 -11.16 -16.14
C THR A 69 -20.10 -10.25 -14.91
N LYS A 70 -19.07 -10.46 -14.08
CA LYS A 70 -18.82 -9.73 -12.83
C LYS A 70 -20.06 -9.64 -11.92
N ASN A 71 -20.87 -10.70 -11.90
CA ASN A 71 -22.16 -10.72 -11.20
C ASN A 71 -21.99 -11.16 -9.74
N MET A 72 -21.74 -10.17 -8.87
CA MET A 72 -21.49 -10.40 -7.44
C MET A 72 -22.61 -11.12 -6.70
N ARG A 73 -23.88 -10.82 -7.04
CA ARG A 73 -25.03 -11.47 -6.39
C ARG A 73 -25.10 -12.95 -6.75
N LEU A 74 -24.76 -13.29 -8.00
CA LEU A 74 -24.70 -14.67 -8.46
C LEU A 74 -23.52 -15.41 -7.82
N MET A 75 -22.32 -14.81 -7.80
CA MET A 75 -21.15 -15.42 -7.15
C MET A 75 -21.37 -15.69 -5.67
N ARG A 76 -21.90 -14.72 -4.90
CA ARG A 76 -22.26 -14.95 -3.49
C ARG A 76 -23.24 -16.10 -3.33
N TRP A 77 -24.29 -16.12 -4.14
CA TRP A 77 -25.29 -17.18 -4.06
C TRP A 77 -24.74 -18.55 -4.43
N LEU A 78 -23.89 -18.64 -5.46
CA LEU A 78 -23.22 -19.88 -5.84
C LEU A 78 -22.32 -20.37 -4.71
N HIS A 79 -21.53 -19.46 -4.11
CA HIS A 79 -20.63 -19.76 -3.02
C HIS A 79 -21.36 -20.23 -1.75
N THR A 80 -22.39 -19.50 -1.28
CA THR A 80 -23.16 -19.89 -0.07
C THR A 80 -23.78 -21.28 -0.21
N LYS A 81 -24.07 -21.70 -1.43
CA LYS A 81 -24.88 -22.89 -1.69
C LYS A 81 -24.07 -24.14 -2.02
N TYR A 82 -23.06 -24.01 -2.87
CA TYR A 82 -22.23 -25.13 -3.31
C TYR A 82 -20.88 -25.18 -2.57
N GLY A 83 -20.60 -24.16 -1.75
CA GLY A 83 -19.30 -24.01 -1.11
C GLY A 83 -18.18 -23.85 -2.12
N LEU A 84 -16.96 -24.11 -1.65
CA LEU A 84 -15.72 -23.96 -2.41
C LEU A 84 -15.26 -25.27 -3.07
N GLU A 85 -16.00 -26.36 -2.96
CA GLU A 85 -15.61 -27.67 -3.54
C GLU A 85 -15.76 -27.71 -5.06
N VAL A 86 -16.53 -26.77 -5.63
CA VAL A 86 -16.76 -26.63 -7.08
C VAL A 86 -16.02 -25.41 -7.64
N TRP A 87 -15.34 -24.64 -6.79
CA TRP A 87 -14.56 -23.46 -7.18
C TRP A 87 -13.08 -23.81 -7.32
N ASP A 88 -12.45 -23.24 -8.34
CA ASP A 88 -11.00 -23.04 -8.35
C ASP A 88 -10.72 -21.75 -7.56
N PRO A 89 -10.23 -21.85 -6.31
CA PRO A 89 -10.04 -20.67 -5.46
C PRO A 89 -9.06 -19.67 -6.06
N ASP A 90 -8.04 -20.15 -6.77
CA ASP A 90 -6.96 -19.31 -7.29
C ASP A 90 -7.45 -18.47 -8.46
N ARG A 91 -8.21 -19.07 -9.38
CA ARG A 91 -8.87 -18.35 -10.47
C ARG A 91 -9.86 -17.31 -9.95
N SER A 92 -10.75 -17.71 -9.04
CA SER A 92 -11.82 -16.83 -8.55
C SER A 92 -11.29 -15.67 -7.71
N MET A 93 -10.10 -15.80 -7.13
CA MET A 93 -9.47 -14.76 -6.30
C MET A 93 -9.20 -13.49 -7.10
N HIS A 94 -8.63 -13.60 -8.30
CA HIS A 94 -8.33 -12.45 -9.15
C HIS A 94 -9.58 -11.65 -9.49
N THR A 95 -10.65 -12.32 -9.94
CA THR A 95 -11.92 -11.65 -10.26
C THR A 95 -12.51 -11.00 -9.01
N ALA A 96 -12.49 -11.69 -7.86
CA ALA A 96 -13.00 -11.15 -6.60
C ALA A 96 -12.30 -9.84 -6.19
N VAL A 97 -10.97 -9.80 -6.34
CA VAL A 97 -10.17 -8.59 -6.07
C VAL A 97 -10.48 -7.50 -7.07
N GLU A 98 -10.49 -7.81 -8.37
CA GLU A 98 -10.73 -6.82 -9.43
C GLU A 98 -12.09 -6.11 -9.28
N MET A 99 -13.11 -6.78 -8.75
CA MET A 99 -14.42 -6.18 -8.50
C MET A 99 -14.55 -5.54 -7.11
N GLY A 100 -13.53 -5.57 -6.27
CA GLY A 100 -13.58 -5.02 -4.93
C GLY A 100 -14.43 -5.82 -3.93
N SER A 101 -14.65 -7.12 -4.16
CA SER A 101 -15.54 -7.92 -3.30
C SER A 101 -14.85 -8.53 -2.07
N CYS A 102 -14.73 -7.74 -1.00
CA CYS A 102 -14.17 -8.17 0.28
C CYS A 102 -14.75 -9.49 0.83
N GLU A 103 -16.07 -9.68 0.80
CA GLU A 103 -16.72 -10.90 1.31
C GLU A 103 -16.22 -12.17 0.60
N VAL A 104 -16.10 -12.12 -0.72
CA VAL A 104 -15.64 -13.27 -1.53
C VAL A 104 -14.16 -13.53 -1.30
N VAL A 105 -13.33 -12.48 -1.23
CA VAL A 105 -11.91 -12.60 -0.90
C VAL A 105 -11.72 -13.24 0.48
N ALA A 106 -12.46 -12.81 1.50
CA ALA A 106 -12.36 -13.35 2.85
C ALA A 106 -12.70 -14.86 2.94
N MET A 107 -13.56 -15.34 2.04
CA MET A 107 -13.88 -16.77 1.93
C MET A 107 -12.79 -17.55 1.18
N LEU A 108 -12.19 -16.94 0.15
CA LEU A 108 -11.16 -17.54 -0.71
C LEU A 108 -9.77 -17.60 -0.07
N VAL A 109 -9.38 -16.58 0.69
CA VAL A 109 -8.01 -16.36 1.17
C VAL A 109 -7.41 -17.57 1.91
N LYS A 110 -8.26 -18.33 2.63
CA LYS A 110 -7.86 -19.50 3.42
C LYS A 110 -7.58 -20.76 2.58
N LYS A 111 -8.02 -20.77 1.31
CA LYS A 111 -7.89 -21.92 0.40
C LYS A 111 -6.94 -21.66 -0.77
N CYS A 112 -6.70 -20.40 -1.12
CA CYS A 112 -5.73 -20.03 -2.14
C CYS A 112 -4.30 -20.39 -1.72
N ILE A 113 -3.48 -20.74 -2.71
CA ILE A 113 -2.04 -20.88 -2.50
C ILE A 113 -1.41 -19.49 -2.22
N ASN A 114 -0.25 -19.48 -1.58
CA ASN A 114 0.43 -18.24 -1.21
C ASN A 114 0.70 -17.33 -2.42
N ARG A 115 1.13 -17.89 -3.55
CA ARG A 115 1.37 -17.12 -4.78
C ARG A 115 0.14 -16.32 -5.21
N THR A 116 -1.02 -16.95 -5.27
CA THR A 116 -2.29 -16.29 -5.62
C THR A 116 -2.66 -15.22 -4.61
N ARG A 117 -2.41 -15.47 -3.32
CA ARG A 117 -2.67 -14.48 -2.26
C ARG A 117 -1.79 -13.25 -2.42
N ASN A 118 -0.53 -13.43 -2.79
CA ASN A 118 0.42 -12.34 -3.02
C ASN A 118 0.00 -11.52 -4.24
N ASP A 119 -0.31 -12.20 -5.35
CA ASP A 119 -0.81 -11.53 -6.54
C ASP A 119 -2.12 -10.78 -6.21
N ALA A 120 -3.01 -11.38 -5.44
CA ALA A 120 -4.24 -10.74 -4.97
C ALA A 120 -3.96 -9.49 -4.12
N LEU A 121 -2.96 -9.52 -3.24
CA LEU A 121 -2.56 -8.36 -2.45
C LEU A 121 -2.04 -7.25 -3.36
N HIS A 122 -1.21 -7.58 -4.33
CA HIS A 122 -0.71 -6.64 -5.34
C HIS A 122 -1.84 -5.92 -6.08
N TRP A 123 -2.81 -6.69 -6.62
CA TRP A 123 -3.96 -6.12 -7.31
C TRP A 123 -4.85 -5.28 -6.38
N ALA A 124 -5.05 -5.71 -5.14
CA ALA A 124 -5.84 -4.97 -4.17
C ALA A 124 -5.20 -3.62 -3.82
N VAL A 125 -3.87 -3.59 -3.68
CA VAL A 125 -3.08 -2.37 -3.46
C VAL A 125 -3.15 -1.46 -4.69
N PHE A 126 -2.95 -2.01 -5.88
CA PHE A 126 -3.02 -1.26 -7.14
C PHE A 126 -4.40 -0.60 -7.35
N HIS A 127 -5.49 -1.31 -7.00
CA HIS A 127 -6.85 -0.79 -7.08
C HIS A 127 -7.33 -0.02 -5.83
N GLN A 128 -6.47 0.11 -4.81
CA GLN A 128 -6.77 0.81 -3.54
C GLN A 128 -7.98 0.23 -2.78
N HIS A 129 -8.18 -1.08 -2.85
CA HIS A 129 -9.24 -1.78 -2.13
C HIS A 129 -8.83 -2.05 -0.68
N ALA A 130 -8.88 -1.01 0.16
CA ALA A 130 -8.44 -1.02 1.56
C ALA A 130 -8.99 -2.20 2.39
N GLU A 131 -10.30 -2.51 2.26
CA GLU A 131 -10.93 -3.63 2.97
C GLU A 131 -10.35 -4.99 2.56
N ILE A 132 -10.08 -5.17 1.26
CA ILE A 132 -9.46 -6.38 0.73
C ILE A 132 -8.02 -6.48 1.20
N VAL A 133 -7.26 -5.37 1.14
CA VAL A 133 -5.90 -5.30 1.68
C VAL A 133 -5.92 -5.79 3.11
N GLN A 134 -6.77 -5.23 3.98
CA GLN A 134 -6.88 -5.60 5.40
C GLN A 134 -7.09 -7.12 5.62
N VAL A 135 -7.89 -7.78 4.78
CA VAL A 135 -8.08 -9.23 4.83
C VAL A 135 -6.82 -9.99 4.41
N LEU A 136 -6.14 -9.51 3.36
CA LEU A 136 -4.98 -10.19 2.78
C LEU A 136 -3.72 -10.03 3.65
N VAL A 137 -3.51 -8.87 4.29
CA VAL A 137 -2.32 -8.64 5.14
C VAL A 137 -2.26 -9.61 6.31
N GLN A 138 -3.41 -10.03 6.85
CA GLN A 138 -3.49 -11.01 7.94
C GLN A 138 -2.95 -12.41 7.56
N HIS A 139 -2.81 -12.67 6.27
CA HIS A 139 -2.39 -13.94 5.72
C HIS A 139 -1.12 -13.83 4.86
N ALA A 140 -0.52 -12.64 4.78
CA ALA A 140 0.70 -12.36 4.05
C ALA A 140 1.93 -12.48 4.97
N LEU A 141 3.08 -12.78 4.37
CA LEU A 141 4.36 -12.76 5.05
C LEU A 141 4.88 -11.32 5.15
N PRO A 142 5.65 -10.97 6.20
CA PRO A 142 6.17 -9.61 6.38
C PRO A 142 6.88 -9.01 5.16
N PHE A 143 7.66 -9.82 4.43
CA PHE A 143 8.38 -9.34 3.24
C PHE A 143 7.44 -9.02 2.06
N GLU A 144 6.30 -9.72 1.95
CA GLU A 144 5.30 -9.49 0.90
C GLU A 144 4.57 -8.16 1.15
N ILE A 145 4.26 -7.90 2.42
CA ILE A 145 3.66 -6.64 2.86
C ILE A 145 4.64 -5.48 2.61
N GLU A 146 5.93 -5.69 2.84
CA GLU A 146 6.97 -4.70 2.57
C GLU A 146 7.08 -4.36 1.08
N GLU A 147 7.15 -5.37 0.21
CA GLU A 147 7.21 -5.18 -1.23
C GLU A 147 5.98 -4.41 -1.73
N GLU A 148 4.80 -4.76 -1.21
CA GLU A 148 3.56 -4.06 -1.54
C GLU A 148 3.47 -2.66 -0.95
N LEU A 149 4.06 -2.41 0.22
CA LEU A 149 4.18 -1.06 0.76
C LEU A 149 5.05 -0.18 -0.16
N LYS A 150 6.17 -0.71 -0.67
CA LYS A 150 7.01 0.01 -1.64
C LYS A 150 6.25 0.31 -2.93
N ASN A 151 5.55 -0.69 -3.47
CA ASN A 151 4.73 -0.54 -4.67
C ASN A 151 3.61 0.48 -4.47
N ALA A 152 2.94 0.45 -3.31
CA ALA A 152 1.90 1.39 -2.95
C ALA A 152 2.43 2.83 -2.91
N VAL A 153 3.57 3.05 -2.27
CA VAL A 153 4.21 4.36 -2.18
C VAL A 153 4.66 4.85 -3.56
N TYR A 154 5.31 3.98 -4.34
CA TYR A 154 5.80 4.33 -5.68
C TYR A 154 4.68 4.71 -6.65
N ASN A 155 3.55 4.01 -6.59
CA ASN A 155 2.38 4.27 -7.43
C ASN A 155 1.37 5.23 -6.80
N GLU A 156 1.77 5.96 -5.75
CA GLU A 156 0.95 6.96 -5.05
C GLU A 156 -0.40 6.41 -4.55
N ARG A 157 -0.45 5.14 -4.14
CA ARG A 157 -1.63 4.43 -3.60
C ARG A 157 -1.84 4.74 -2.11
N TRP A 158 -1.97 6.02 -1.80
CA TRP A 158 -1.93 6.56 -0.44
C TRP A 158 -3.00 6.00 0.52
N ASN A 159 -4.16 5.58 0.00
CA ASN A 159 -5.25 5.07 0.83
C ASN A 159 -4.92 3.75 1.55
N VAL A 160 -4.01 2.94 1.00
CA VAL A 160 -3.66 1.63 1.56
C VAL A 160 -2.33 1.64 2.31
N VAL A 161 -1.53 2.70 2.17
CA VAL A 161 -0.22 2.84 2.81
C VAL A 161 -0.28 2.74 4.34
N PRO A 162 -1.21 3.42 5.06
CA PRO A 162 -1.30 3.28 6.51
C PRO A 162 -1.57 1.84 6.95
N LEU A 163 -2.47 1.13 6.24
CA LEU A 163 -2.81 -0.26 6.54
C LEU A 163 -1.62 -1.20 6.34
N LEU A 164 -0.87 -1.02 5.26
CA LEU A 164 0.34 -1.81 5.01
C LEU A 164 1.44 -1.47 6.03
N ALA A 165 1.64 -0.19 6.36
CA ALA A 165 2.66 0.27 7.29
C ALA A 165 2.46 -0.29 8.71
N GLU A 166 1.21 -0.35 9.20
CA GLU A 166 0.87 -0.96 10.49
C GLU A 166 1.25 -2.45 10.57
N ASN A 167 1.21 -3.16 9.43
CA ASN A 167 1.46 -4.60 9.36
C ASN A 167 2.87 -4.96 8.86
N ALA A 168 3.60 -4.00 8.27
CA ALA A 168 4.96 -4.18 7.72
C ALA A 168 6.08 -3.95 8.74
N SER A 169 5.75 -3.87 10.03
CA SER A 169 6.47 -3.16 11.10
C SER A 169 7.99 -3.34 11.17
N GLN A 170 8.58 -4.38 10.58
CA GLN A 170 10.01 -4.66 10.65
C GLN A 170 10.87 -4.15 9.47
N TYR A 171 10.28 -3.74 8.35
CA TYR A 171 11.04 -3.47 7.10
C TYR A 171 10.62 -2.21 6.34
N THR A 172 9.92 -1.32 7.02
CA THR A 172 9.36 -0.10 6.45
C THR A 172 10.43 0.82 5.82
N HIS A 173 11.73 0.71 6.19
CA HIS A 173 12.81 1.70 5.94
C HIS A 173 12.97 2.09 4.48
N GLU A 174 12.95 1.11 3.59
CA GLU A 174 13.07 1.33 2.16
C GLU A 174 11.82 2.00 1.58
N ALA A 175 10.62 1.71 2.11
CA ALA A 175 9.40 2.40 1.69
C ALA A 175 9.43 3.90 2.04
N LEU A 176 10.05 4.29 3.17
CA LEU A 176 10.25 5.71 3.49
C LEU A 176 11.17 6.39 2.48
N LYS A 177 12.27 5.73 2.09
CA LYS A 177 13.19 6.25 1.06
C LYS A 177 12.46 6.48 -0.26
N VAL A 178 11.63 5.52 -0.67
CA VAL A 178 10.78 5.66 -1.87
C VAL A 178 9.77 6.81 -1.70
N ALA A 179 9.13 6.95 -0.53
CA ALA A 179 8.14 8.00 -0.29
C ALA A 179 8.74 9.40 -0.40
N ILE A 180 9.95 9.58 0.11
CA ILE A 180 10.70 10.83 0.03
C ILE A 180 11.08 11.11 -1.43
N ALA A 181 11.57 10.10 -2.16
CA ALA A 181 12.02 10.25 -3.54
C ALA A 181 10.87 10.51 -4.53
N VAL A 182 9.70 9.91 -4.34
CA VAL A 182 8.62 9.91 -5.34
C VAL A 182 7.81 11.19 -5.32
N ASN A 183 7.52 11.80 -4.16
CA ASN A 183 6.81 13.09 -4.16
C ASN A 183 6.75 13.85 -2.82
N GLY A 184 7.60 13.54 -1.82
CA GLY A 184 7.62 14.29 -0.57
C GLY A 184 6.26 14.45 0.09
N SER A 185 5.37 13.44 0.00
CA SER A 185 4.06 13.47 0.66
C SER A 185 4.27 13.54 2.16
N GLU A 186 4.40 14.76 2.65
CA GLU A 186 4.87 15.08 4.00
C GLU A 186 4.00 14.41 5.06
N LYS A 187 2.69 14.36 4.78
CA LYS A 187 1.71 13.67 5.61
C LYS A 187 1.99 12.16 5.70
N ILE A 188 2.35 11.52 4.60
CA ILE A 188 2.53 10.06 4.54
C ILE A 188 3.93 9.67 4.99
N ALA A 189 4.95 10.44 4.64
CA ALA A 189 6.27 10.29 5.21
C ALA A 189 6.23 10.50 6.74
N GLY A 190 5.40 11.43 7.23
CA GLY A 190 5.10 11.60 8.65
C GLY A 190 4.40 10.38 9.26
N LEU A 191 3.33 9.86 8.64
CA LEU A 191 2.63 8.66 9.11
C LEU A 191 3.53 7.41 9.12
N LEU A 192 4.28 7.22 8.04
CA LEU A 192 5.30 6.19 7.95
C LEU A 192 6.27 6.38 9.11
N TRP A 193 6.85 7.58 9.27
CA TRP A 193 7.80 7.90 10.34
C TRP A 193 7.25 7.63 11.75
N GLU A 194 5.98 7.97 12.01
CA GLU A 194 5.33 7.64 13.27
C GLU A 194 5.27 6.12 13.49
N GLY A 195 4.90 5.36 12.45
CA GLY A 195 4.97 3.89 12.47
C GLY A 195 6.38 3.33 12.62
N PHE A 196 7.39 4.07 12.17
CA PHE A 196 8.81 3.74 12.35
C PHE A 196 9.38 4.10 13.71
N ARG A 197 8.70 4.92 14.51
CA ARG A 197 9.32 5.55 15.68
C ARG A 197 9.97 4.54 16.63
N SER A 198 9.42 3.33 16.72
CA SER A 198 9.98 2.20 17.49
C SER A 198 11.08 1.42 16.77
N LEU A 199 11.14 1.47 15.43
CA LEU A 199 12.12 0.74 14.61
C LEU A 199 13.38 1.54 14.30
N VAL A 200 13.29 2.87 14.22
CA VAL A 200 14.46 3.75 14.01
C VAL A 200 15.54 3.50 15.07
N ASP A 201 15.13 3.09 16.27
CA ASP A 201 16.02 2.77 17.37
C ASP A 201 16.90 1.53 17.09
N ASN A 202 16.52 0.69 16.11
CA ASN A 202 17.26 -0.50 15.64
C ASN A 202 17.72 -0.37 14.18
N ALA A 203 17.57 0.80 13.56
CA ALA A 203 17.89 1.00 12.15
C ALA A 203 19.41 0.98 11.91
N ASP A 204 19.79 0.66 10.67
CA ASP A 204 21.17 0.78 10.19
C ASP A 204 21.73 2.17 10.55
N PRO A 205 22.93 2.27 11.17
CA PRO A 205 23.58 3.52 11.47
C PRO A 205 23.70 4.49 10.28
N TYR A 206 23.66 4.02 9.02
CA TYR A 206 23.72 4.88 7.84
C TYR A 206 22.34 5.29 7.29
N PHE A 207 21.25 4.74 7.83
CA PHE A 207 19.90 5.02 7.37
C PHE A 207 19.52 6.49 7.57
N LEU A 208 19.53 6.98 8.82
CA LEU A 208 19.09 8.34 9.15
C LEU A 208 19.85 9.43 8.36
N PRO A 209 21.19 9.38 8.23
CA PRO A 209 21.92 10.39 7.45
C PRO A 209 21.59 10.33 5.96
N ALA A 210 21.43 9.14 5.39
CA ALA A 210 21.04 8.98 3.98
C ALA A 210 19.63 9.51 3.73
N THR A 211 18.68 9.21 4.63
CA THR A 211 17.30 9.69 4.56
C THR A 211 17.23 11.22 4.71
N LEU A 212 18.06 11.82 5.58
CA LEU A 212 18.14 13.27 5.72
C LEU A 212 18.58 13.94 4.41
N LYS A 213 19.64 13.42 3.78
CA LYS A 213 20.12 13.94 2.48
C LYS A 213 19.06 13.84 1.39
N GLN A 214 18.34 12.72 1.33
CA GLN A 214 17.23 12.54 0.40
C GLN A 214 16.07 13.53 0.66
N ALA A 215 15.74 13.78 1.93
CA ALA A 215 14.71 14.76 2.28
C ALA A 215 15.07 16.18 1.83
N ILE A 216 16.36 16.53 1.86
CA ILE A 216 16.88 17.81 1.34
C ILE A 216 16.74 17.88 -0.17
N TRP A 217 17.12 16.82 -0.90
CA TRP A 217 16.89 16.74 -2.36
C TRP A 217 15.42 16.87 -2.72
N ALA A 218 14.54 16.20 -1.98
CA ALA A 218 13.10 16.28 -2.15
C ALA A 218 12.51 17.65 -1.75
N GLY A 219 13.25 18.48 -1.01
CA GLY A 219 12.78 19.80 -0.57
C GLY A 219 11.81 19.78 0.61
N SER A 220 11.74 18.68 1.37
CA SER A 220 10.71 18.47 2.40
C SER A 220 11.12 19.04 3.77
N THR A 221 10.55 20.20 4.14
CA THR A 221 10.94 20.93 5.36
C THR A 221 10.66 20.15 6.66
N ASN A 222 9.44 19.61 6.86
CA ASN A 222 9.14 18.94 8.12
C ASN A 222 9.94 17.63 8.29
N LEU A 223 10.22 16.91 7.19
CA LEU A 223 11.05 15.71 7.24
C LEU A 223 12.49 16.02 7.59
N VAL A 224 13.06 17.10 7.04
CA VAL A 224 14.40 17.56 7.41
C VAL A 224 14.48 17.86 8.91
N ILE A 225 13.51 18.61 9.45
CA ILE A 225 13.47 18.94 10.89
C ILE A 225 13.35 17.66 11.73
N MET A 226 12.39 16.82 11.41
CA MET A 226 12.06 15.61 12.15
C MET A 226 13.24 14.61 12.18
N ILE A 227 13.88 14.37 11.05
CA ILE A 227 15.04 13.47 10.94
C ILE A 227 16.25 14.09 11.66
N ALA A 228 16.48 15.41 11.50
CA ALA A 228 17.59 16.09 12.15
C ALA A 228 17.48 16.05 13.68
N ASP A 229 16.29 16.29 14.24
CA ASP A 229 16.08 16.21 15.69
C ASP A 229 16.35 14.80 16.23
N LYS A 230 15.96 13.76 15.47
CA LYS A 230 16.21 12.37 15.85
C LYS A 230 17.71 12.04 15.82
N ILE A 231 18.43 12.42 14.77
CA ILE A 231 19.89 12.25 14.66
C ILE A 231 20.59 12.87 15.88
N ASN A 232 20.26 14.11 16.23
CA ASN A 232 20.82 14.79 17.40
C ASN A 232 20.52 14.06 18.71
N SER A 233 19.32 13.48 18.85
CA SER A 233 18.93 12.78 20.08
C SER A 233 19.60 11.41 20.26
N GLN A 234 20.00 10.74 19.18
CA GLN A 234 20.42 9.32 19.22
C GLN A 234 21.90 9.09 18.95
N ARG A 235 22.57 9.99 18.22
CA ARG A 235 23.87 9.68 17.63
C ARG A 235 25.04 10.39 18.30
N GLY A 236 24.80 11.19 19.34
CA GLY A 236 25.84 11.87 20.10
C GLY A 236 26.78 12.64 19.17
N ASP A 237 28.09 12.34 19.25
CA ASP A 237 29.12 13.02 18.46
C ASP A 237 29.00 12.75 16.94
N MET A 238 28.50 11.58 16.53
CA MET A 238 28.31 11.26 15.10
C MET A 238 27.21 12.13 14.46
N ALA A 239 26.31 12.71 15.27
CA ALA A 239 25.29 13.62 14.77
C ALA A 239 25.90 14.83 14.07
N LEU A 240 27.03 15.36 14.56
CA LEU A 240 27.69 16.51 13.95
C LEU A 240 28.18 16.20 12.52
N ILE A 241 28.78 15.04 12.31
CA ILE A 241 29.27 14.59 11.00
C ILE A 241 28.09 14.42 10.03
N ASP A 242 26.99 13.85 10.52
CA ASP A 242 25.78 13.63 9.71
C ASP A 242 25.12 14.97 9.33
N MET A 243 25.09 15.95 10.24
CA MET A 243 24.57 17.30 10.01
C MET A 243 25.45 18.08 9.03
N ASP A 244 26.76 17.99 9.18
CA ASP A 244 27.72 18.64 8.27
C ASP A 244 27.55 18.11 6.84
N GLY A 245 27.48 16.79 6.68
CA GLY A 245 27.24 16.16 5.39
C GLY A 245 25.84 16.44 4.82
N ALA A 246 24.86 16.76 5.66
CA ALA A 246 23.53 17.18 5.21
C ALA A 246 23.53 18.66 4.77
N LEU A 247 24.28 19.52 5.47
CA LEU A 247 24.46 20.91 5.08
C LEU A 247 25.21 21.04 3.75
N ASP A 248 26.21 20.19 3.49
CA ASP A 248 26.87 20.06 2.18
C ASP A 248 25.84 19.90 1.07
N VAL A 249 24.99 18.89 1.19
CA VAL A 249 23.96 18.58 0.19
C VAL A 249 22.98 19.74 0.02
N ALA A 250 22.61 20.44 1.11
CA ALA A 250 21.73 21.60 1.03
C ALA A 250 22.37 22.76 0.25
N ILE A 251 23.66 23.02 0.46
CA ILE A 251 24.42 24.06 -0.25
C ILE A 251 24.58 23.68 -1.73
N ASP A 252 25.05 22.46 -2.01
CA ASP A 252 25.28 21.96 -3.38
C ASP A 252 24.02 21.98 -4.23
N CYS A 253 22.85 21.76 -3.61
CA CYS A 253 21.56 21.78 -4.28
C CYS A 253 20.88 23.16 -4.28
N GLY A 254 21.52 24.19 -3.72
CA GLY A 254 20.97 25.54 -3.59
C GLY A 254 19.74 25.64 -2.68
N LYS A 255 19.48 24.63 -1.84
CA LYS A 255 18.35 24.56 -0.90
C LYS A 255 18.65 25.31 0.40
N TRP A 256 19.02 26.58 0.27
CA TRP A 256 19.49 27.43 1.37
C TRP A 256 18.51 27.53 2.55
N ASP A 257 17.20 27.55 2.29
CA ASP A 257 16.19 27.61 3.36
C ASP A 257 16.17 26.34 4.22
N LEU A 258 16.46 25.17 3.62
CA LEU A 258 16.66 23.93 4.37
C LEU A 258 18.01 23.93 5.10
N GLY A 259 19.05 24.46 4.47
CA GLY A 259 20.37 24.65 5.09
C GLY A 259 20.30 25.49 6.38
N LYS A 260 19.48 26.55 6.41
CA LYS A 260 19.22 27.37 7.62
C LYS A 260 18.73 26.54 8.80
N LEU A 261 17.90 25.53 8.54
CA LEU A 261 17.39 24.64 9.58
C LEU A 261 18.53 23.81 10.19
N LEU A 262 19.56 23.46 9.41
CA LEU A 262 20.67 22.61 9.84
C LEU A 262 21.79 23.39 10.53
N ILE A 263 22.00 24.67 10.22
CA ILE A 263 23.12 25.49 10.71
C ILE A 263 23.31 25.45 12.24
N HIS A 264 22.22 25.39 13.01
CA HIS A 264 22.32 25.33 14.47
C HIS A 264 22.88 24.01 15.00
N ARG A 265 22.81 22.94 14.19
CA ARG A 265 23.17 21.56 14.51
C ARG A 265 24.51 21.12 13.90
N CYS A 266 25.15 21.95 13.09
CA CYS A 266 26.43 21.68 12.42
C CYS A 266 27.65 22.04 13.27
N SER A 267 28.80 21.48 12.91
CA SER A 267 30.07 21.81 13.54
C SER A 267 30.55 23.23 13.20
N PRO A 268 31.27 23.92 14.10
CA PRO A 268 31.80 25.26 13.82
C PRO A 268 32.73 25.30 12.60
N LEU A 269 33.55 24.25 12.42
CA LEU A 269 34.47 24.12 11.29
C LEU A 269 33.71 24.08 9.97
N ARG A 270 32.61 23.32 9.89
CA ARG A 270 31.82 23.26 8.66
C ARG A 270 31.12 24.58 8.37
N LEU A 271 30.69 25.31 9.41
CA LEU A 271 30.08 26.62 9.27
C LEU A 271 31.04 27.66 8.67
N GLU A 272 32.34 27.61 9.01
CA GLU A 272 33.37 28.47 8.41
C GLU A 272 33.52 28.22 6.91
N SER A 273 33.44 26.97 6.44
CA SER A 273 33.44 26.71 5.00
C SER A 273 32.11 27.10 4.35
N ALA A 274 30.97 26.92 5.05
CA ALA A 274 29.64 27.22 4.51
C ALA A 274 29.42 28.72 4.30
N ILE A 275 30.05 29.58 5.11
CA ILE A 275 29.92 31.04 4.96
C ILE A 275 30.52 31.53 3.65
N LEU A 276 31.62 30.92 3.18
CA LEU A 276 32.29 31.30 1.94
C LEU A 276 31.36 31.07 0.74
N PHE A 277 30.78 29.87 0.64
CA PHE A 277 29.79 29.56 -0.39
C PHE A 277 28.55 30.47 -0.32
N ALA A 278 28.09 30.83 0.89
CA ALA A 278 26.95 31.73 1.05
C ALA A 278 27.26 33.17 0.59
N VAL A 279 28.50 33.64 0.77
CA VAL A 279 28.96 34.94 0.25
C VAL A 279 29.05 34.92 -1.26
N GLU A 280 29.63 33.87 -1.85
CA GLU A 280 29.73 33.69 -3.31
C GLU A 280 28.35 33.72 -3.99
N GLU A 281 27.35 33.08 -3.39
CA GLU A 281 25.97 33.04 -3.87
C GLU A 281 25.10 34.24 -3.41
N ALA A 282 25.72 35.26 -2.78
CA ALA A 282 25.06 36.47 -2.26
C ALA A 282 23.87 36.21 -1.31
N ARG A 283 23.91 35.10 -0.55
CA ARG A 283 22.89 34.69 0.43
C ARG A 283 23.16 35.33 1.80
N TRP A 284 23.00 36.65 1.88
CA TRP A 284 23.27 37.43 3.09
C TRP A 284 22.45 37.01 4.31
N ASP A 285 21.24 36.50 4.08
CA ASP A 285 20.38 35.91 5.11
C ASP A 285 21.05 34.72 5.81
N VAL A 286 21.73 33.86 5.05
CA VAL A 286 22.46 32.71 5.57
C VAL A 286 23.77 33.14 6.22
N VAL A 287 24.51 34.06 5.59
CA VAL A 287 25.75 34.63 6.15
C VAL A 287 25.50 35.20 7.55
N LEU A 288 24.47 36.03 7.71
CA LEU A 288 24.11 36.61 9.00
C LEU A 288 23.75 35.55 10.04
N LEU A 289 23.04 34.48 9.64
CA LEU A 289 22.69 33.37 10.51
C LEU A 289 23.94 32.62 11.01
N ILE A 290 24.88 32.33 10.12
CA ILE A 290 26.15 31.64 10.44
C ILE A 290 26.99 32.51 11.39
N LEU A 291 27.14 33.80 11.09
CA LEU A 291 27.90 34.72 11.92
C LEU A 291 27.31 34.85 13.34
N ALA A 292 25.99 34.92 13.46
CA ALA A 292 25.32 34.92 14.76
C ALA A 292 25.63 33.64 15.55
N ARG A 293 25.62 32.48 14.88
CA ARG A 293 25.94 31.18 15.50
C ARG A 293 27.40 31.08 15.94
N LEU A 294 28.34 31.53 15.11
CA LEU A 294 29.77 31.50 15.39
C LEU A 294 30.15 32.48 16.51
N ARG A 295 29.57 33.69 16.55
CA ARG A 295 29.78 34.65 17.66
C ARG A 295 29.33 34.10 19.01
N ASN A 296 28.19 33.41 19.04
CA ASN A 296 27.72 32.78 20.27
C ASN A 296 28.65 31.65 20.75
N ASN A 297 29.32 30.94 19.84
CA ASN A 297 30.35 29.96 20.19
C ASN A 297 31.71 30.60 20.55
N ALA A 298 32.09 31.70 19.89
CA ALA A 298 33.31 32.46 20.16
C ALA A 298 33.41 32.95 21.60
N MET A 299 32.27 33.39 22.14
CA MET A 299 32.10 33.76 23.56
C MET A 299 32.34 32.58 24.53
N ILE A 300 32.30 31.33 24.04
CA ILE A 300 32.48 30.10 24.81
C ILE A 300 33.90 29.51 24.64
N LEU A 301 34.56 29.73 23.49
CA LEU A 301 35.81 29.02 23.12
C LEU A 301 37.08 29.88 22.98
N GLY A 302 37.01 31.21 23.03
CA GLY A 302 38.20 32.07 23.10
C GLY A 302 38.96 32.26 21.77
N SER A 303 39.11 33.54 21.39
CA SER A 303 40.10 34.18 20.50
C SER A 303 40.32 33.72 19.04
N ASN A 304 40.12 32.46 18.63
CA ASN A 304 40.45 32.06 17.24
C ASN A 304 39.33 32.32 16.21
N SER A 305 38.09 32.40 16.65
CA SER A 305 36.92 32.67 15.80
C SER A 305 36.78 34.13 15.37
N GLU A 306 37.44 35.07 16.06
CA GLU A 306 37.45 36.49 15.66
C GLU A 306 38.23 36.71 14.35
N VAL A 307 39.28 35.93 14.11
CA VAL A 307 40.15 36.10 12.93
C VAL A 307 39.41 35.74 11.64
N VAL A 308 38.64 34.65 11.64
CA VAL A 308 37.83 34.23 10.47
C VAL A 308 36.69 35.21 10.21
N LEU A 309 36.05 35.72 11.27
CA LEU A 309 35.04 36.78 11.21
C LEU A 309 35.59 38.07 10.59
N VAL A 310 36.80 38.48 10.98
CA VAL A 310 37.48 39.66 10.45
C VAL A 310 37.86 39.47 8.98
N GLU A 311 38.32 38.28 8.59
CA GLU A 311 38.71 38.01 7.22
C GLU A 311 37.51 37.90 6.25
N ALA A 312 36.42 37.27 6.68
CA ALA A 312 35.17 37.21 5.90
C ALA A 312 34.49 38.59 5.77
N VAL A 313 34.58 39.43 6.80
CA VAL A 313 34.10 40.83 6.76
C VAL A 313 35.02 41.73 5.94
N ARG A 314 36.32 41.42 5.82
CA ARG A 314 37.28 42.18 5.00
C ARG A 314 37.15 41.93 3.49
N GLN A 315 36.47 40.86 3.09
CA GLN A 315 36.17 40.55 1.68
C GLN A 315 34.82 41.13 1.19
N LEU A 316 34.10 41.86 2.06
CA LEU A 316 33.02 42.80 1.70
C LEU A 316 33.59 44.11 1.16
#